data_AF-A0A250XLS2-F1
#
_entry.id   AF-A0A250XLS2-F1
#
_cell.length_a   1.000
_cell.length_b   1.000
_cell.length_c   1.000
_cell.angle_alpha   90.00
_cell.angle_beta   90.00
_cell.angle_gamma   90.00
#
_symmetry.space_group_name_H-M   'P 1'
#
loop_
_entity.id
_entity.type
_entity.pdbx_description
1 polymer ?
#
loop_
_entity_poly.entity_id
_entity_poly.type
_entity_poly.pdbx_seq_one_letter_code
_entity_poly.pdbx_strand_id
1 'polypeptide(L)'
;MRLVMLISYLNTLLPYFSLAGSLNRKPEPNDSMDECRTTITGALEGLLKKVGLVPEDIDILVTTCSIYCPTPSMASMLVNHFKMRTDIQSYHLGGMGCANGVVAINLIRDLLQAHPHSRAVFVTTEVTTPAYYKGKDRHRLVPNVIFRMGAAAMLLSNVGCYRGHAAKYILQHHERVHTGQSVEAFRAIHYGPDGEGFNGIYLGKNVVTEASRGLTKAMKIIGPKVLSLKEKAKFMASVLSRRIYGPAATAPLYSPSFSNSIQHFLIHAGGSKVLDGLGKALVLSDWDLEPSRAVLHDYGNVSSSTTWYTLSYIESLRGVQLGDKVMQIGLGSGIKVGVNVWKAVRDINDVHVAWQHRIPPEQCLKRIDGTLQRQEQFVDVSCLSRIYRVRSLITFGLVIILMLLTFTWTSPGMLLK
;
A
#
# COMPACT_ATOMS: atom_id res chain seq x y z
N MET A 1 0.90 -17.14 -3.33
CA MET A 1 0.90 -15.72 -3.76
C MET A 1 2.28 -15.13 -3.52
N ARG A 2 2.84 -14.47 -4.54
CA ARG A 2 4.09 -13.72 -4.43
C ARG A 2 3.77 -12.24 -4.60
N LEU A 3 4.34 -11.40 -3.75
CA LEU A 3 4.31 -9.96 -3.92
C LEU A 3 5.50 -9.61 -4.81
N VAL A 4 5.22 -9.35 -6.08
CA VAL A 4 6.27 -9.18 -7.07
C VAL A 4 6.92 -7.82 -6.88
N MET A 5 6.16 -6.76 -6.64
CA MET A 5 6.73 -5.45 -6.39
C MET A 5 5.76 -4.48 -5.71
N LEU A 6 6.30 -3.66 -4.80
CA LEU A 6 5.78 -2.39 -4.29
C LEU A 6 6.60 -1.29 -5.01
N ILE A 7 6.12 -0.22 -5.63
CA ILE A 7 5.10 0.80 -5.34
C ILE A 7 5.14 1.78 -6.53
N SER A 8 4.04 2.46 -6.83
CA SER A 8 4.09 3.91 -7.09
C SER A 8 3.13 4.65 -6.14
N TYR A 9 3.63 5.76 -5.61
CA TYR A 9 2.84 6.76 -4.90
C TYR A 9 2.65 7.97 -5.79
N LEU A 10 1.46 8.56 -5.73
CA LEU A 10 1.35 9.98 -5.99
C LEU A 10 1.56 10.72 -4.67
N ASN A 11 2.68 11.44 -4.59
CA ASN A 11 2.97 12.41 -3.54
C ASN A 11 2.30 13.73 -3.96
N THR A 12 1.07 13.98 -3.53
CA THR A 12 0.63 15.36 -3.38
C THR A 12 0.88 15.77 -1.94
N LEU A 13 2.11 16.22 -1.69
CA LEU A 13 2.45 17.19 -0.64
C LEU A 13 1.82 18.58 -0.91
N LEU A 14 0.65 18.60 -1.55
CA LEU A 14 -0.22 19.75 -1.57
C LEU A 14 -1.50 19.28 -0.90
N PRO A 15 -1.79 19.77 0.31
CA PRO A 15 -3.07 19.48 0.88
C PRO A 15 -4.09 20.13 -0.05
N TYR A 16 -5.09 19.37 -0.47
CA TYR A 16 -6.33 19.93 -0.98
C TYR A 16 -7.01 20.88 0.03
N PHE A 17 -6.41 21.13 1.22
CA PHE A 17 -6.65 22.35 2.01
C PHE A 17 -6.52 23.63 1.17
N SER A 18 -5.76 23.66 0.07
CA SER A 18 -5.69 24.84 -0.80
C SER A 18 -6.88 25.01 -1.74
N LEU A 19 -7.76 24.01 -1.93
CA LEU A 19 -8.95 24.16 -2.78
C LEU A 19 -10.25 24.09 -1.97
N ALA A 20 -10.31 23.24 -0.93
CA ALA A 20 -11.46 23.18 -0.03
C ALA A 20 -11.33 24.10 1.20
N GLY A 21 -10.11 24.49 1.58
CA GLY A 21 -9.84 25.41 2.69
C GLY A 21 -9.63 26.87 2.26
N SER A 22 -9.19 27.12 1.02
CA SER A 22 -9.11 28.50 0.48
C SER A 22 -10.45 29.01 -0.02
N LEU A 23 -11.38 28.12 -0.33
CA LEU A 23 -12.72 28.44 -0.77
C LEU A 23 -13.63 28.04 0.38
N ASN A 24 -14.19 29.02 1.11
CA ASN A 24 -15.34 28.84 2.00
C ASN A 24 -16.58 28.36 1.20
N ARG A 25 -16.46 27.26 0.43
CA ARG A 25 -17.48 26.70 -0.45
C ARG A 25 -17.68 25.22 -0.11
N LYS A 26 -18.88 24.73 -0.41
CA LYS A 26 -19.19 23.31 -0.23
C LYS A 26 -18.33 22.50 -1.21
N PRO A 27 -17.70 21.39 -0.77
CA PRO A 27 -17.08 20.46 -1.72
C PRO A 27 -18.16 19.89 -2.61
N GLU A 28 -17.93 19.95 -3.92
CA GLU A 28 -18.87 19.43 -4.91
C GLU A 28 -18.58 17.95 -5.19
N PRO A 29 -19.55 17.17 -5.69
CA PRO A 29 -19.32 15.77 -6.07
C PRO A 29 -18.13 15.57 -7.02
N ASN A 30 -17.88 16.57 -7.89
CA ASN A 30 -16.74 16.56 -8.80
C ASN A 30 -15.39 16.64 -8.07
N ASP A 31 -15.30 17.35 -6.93
CA ASP A 31 -14.06 17.46 -6.17
C ASP A 31 -13.62 16.08 -5.63
N SER A 32 -14.58 15.26 -5.18
CA SER A 32 -14.28 13.87 -4.73
C SER A 32 -13.82 12.98 -5.89
N MET A 33 -14.41 13.16 -7.07
CA MET A 33 -14.04 12.40 -8.26
C MET A 33 -12.66 12.80 -8.78
N ASP A 34 -12.32 14.08 -8.77
CA ASP A 34 -11.02 14.60 -9.21
C ASP A 34 -9.92 14.24 -8.21
N GLU A 35 -10.18 14.34 -6.90
CA GLU A 35 -9.30 13.80 -5.84
C GLU A 35 -9.03 12.31 -6.10
N CYS A 36 -10.09 11.53 -6.27
CA CYS A 36 -10.00 10.10 -6.53
C CYS A 36 -9.19 9.78 -7.79
N ARG A 37 -9.50 10.41 -8.93
CA ARG A 37 -8.82 10.17 -10.21
C ARG A 37 -7.33 10.48 -10.11
N THR A 38 -7.00 11.59 -9.46
CA THR A 38 -5.62 12.04 -9.26
C THR A 38 -4.81 10.97 -8.54
N THR A 39 -5.30 10.49 -7.39
CA THR A 39 -4.56 9.54 -6.56
C THR A 39 -4.45 8.15 -7.19
N ILE A 40 -5.54 7.57 -7.69
CA ILE A 40 -5.52 6.19 -8.22
C ILE A 40 -4.77 6.06 -9.54
N THR A 41 -4.87 7.07 -10.41
CA THR A 41 -4.22 7.05 -11.71
C THR A 41 -2.71 7.15 -11.54
N GLY A 42 -2.23 8.11 -10.76
CA GLY A 42 -0.80 8.27 -10.50
C GLY A 42 -0.17 7.07 -9.78
N ALA A 43 -0.90 6.47 -8.84
CA ALA A 43 -0.45 5.25 -8.16
C ALA A 43 -0.34 4.08 -9.14
N LEU A 44 -1.32 3.86 -10.01
CA LEU A 44 -1.26 2.76 -10.99
C LEU A 44 -0.21 3.00 -12.07
N GLU A 45 -0.17 4.20 -12.66
CA GLU A 45 0.74 4.55 -13.72
C GLU A 45 2.20 4.34 -13.31
N GLY A 46 2.60 4.87 -12.15
CA GLY A 46 3.98 4.67 -11.73
C GLY A 46 4.28 3.23 -11.33
N LEU A 47 3.28 2.42 -10.92
CA LEU A 47 3.49 1.01 -10.63
C LEU A 47 3.84 0.31 -11.95
N LEU A 48 2.98 0.48 -12.97
CA LEU A 48 3.18 -0.07 -14.31
C LEU A 48 4.54 0.33 -14.90
N LYS A 49 4.89 1.61 -14.80
CA LYS A 49 6.20 2.13 -15.22
C LYS A 49 7.35 1.46 -14.48
N LYS A 50 7.25 1.28 -13.16
CA LYS A 50 8.30 0.68 -12.33
C LYS A 50 8.50 -0.80 -12.64
N VAL A 51 7.43 -1.53 -12.95
CA VAL A 51 7.51 -2.98 -13.26
C VAL A 51 7.73 -3.25 -14.76
N GLY A 52 7.62 -2.25 -15.62
CA GLY A 52 7.74 -2.40 -17.07
C GLY A 52 6.58 -3.18 -17.70
N LEU A 53 5.36 -3.00 -17.19
CA LEU A 53 4.15 -3.64 -17.72
C LEU A 53 3.23 -2.61 -18.37
N VAL A 54 2.41 -3.06 -19.30
CA VAL A 54 1.31 -2.27 -19.89
C VAL A 54 -0.03 -2.64 -19.23
N PRO A 55 -1.05 -1.79 -19.28
CA PRO A 55 -2.36 -2.07 -18.68
C PRO A 55 -2.99 -3.41 -19.10
N GLU A 56 -2.75 -3.84 -20.35
CA GLU A 56 -3.27 -5.07 -20.93
C GLU A 56 -2.65 -6.34 -20.31
N ASP A 57 -1.50 -6.24 -19.65
CA ASP A 57 -0.85 -7.35 -18.95
C ASP A 57 -1.55 -7.74 -17.63
N ILE A 58 -2.49 -6.91 -17.16
CA ILE A 58 -3.15 -7.05 -15.86
C ILE A 58 -4.42 -7.91 -15.98
N ASP A 59 -4.45 -9.03 -15.27
CA ASP A 59 -5.58 -9.97 -15.30
C ASP A 59 -6.65 -9.62 -14.26
N ILE A 60 -6.24 -9.09 -13.11
CA ILE A 60 -7.11 -8.82 -11.97
C ILE A 60 -6.82 -7.42 -11.41
N LEU A 61 -7.85 -6.58 -11.29
CA LEU A 61 -7.78 -5.27 -10.67
C LEU A 61 -8.67 -5.21 -9.43
N VAL A 62 -8.06 -4.98 -8.27
CA VAL A 62 -8.79 -4.72 -7.03
C VAL A 62 -8.51 -3.29 -6.59
N THR A 63 -9.56 -2.53 -6.31
CA THR A 63 -9.46 -1.18 -5.75
C THR A 63 -10.12 -1.10 -4.38
N THR A 64 -9.68 -0.18 -3.53
CA THR A 64 -10.35 0.09 -2.25
C THR A 64 -10.37 1.58 -1.91
N CYS A 65 -11.53 2.04 -1.46
CA CYS A 65 -11.72 3.27 -0.71
C CYS A 65 -12.95 3.06 0.19
N SER A 66 -12.92 3.53 1.44
CA SER A 66 -13.99 3.17 2.38
C SER A 66 -15.23 4.03 2.29
N ILE A 67 -15.06 5.34 2.10
CA ILE A 67 -16.16 6.32 2.11
C ILE A 67 -16.57 6.70 0.69
N TYR A 68 -15.60 6.94 -0.19
CA TYR A 68 -15.88 7.23 -1.59
C TYR A 68 -16.09 5.93 -2.38
N CYS A 69 -17.34 5.54 -2.60
CA CYS A 69 -17.75 4.35 -3.34
C CYS A 69 -18.70 4.74 -4.49
N PRO A 70 -18.18 5.36 -5.58
CA PRO A 70 -19.02 5.85 -6.67
C PRO A 70 -19.61 4.73 -7.53
N THR A 71 -20.65 5.07 -8.30
CA THR A 71 -21.14 4.26 -9.42
C THR A 71 -21.07 5.14 -10.69
N PRO A 72 -20.25 4.81 -11.70
CA PRO A 72 -19.37 3.64 -11.82
C PRO A 72 -18.25 3.57 -10.77
N SER A 73 -17.77 2.35 -10.49
CA SER A 73 -16.76 2.08 -9.45
C SER A 73 -15.38 2.62 -9.80
N MET A 74 -14.51 2.76 -8.80
CA MET A 74 -13.11 3.17 -9.00
C MET A 74 -12.32 2.19 -9.88
N ALA A 75 -12.61 0.89 -9.78
CA ALA A 75 -12.03 -0.10 -10.68
C ALA A 75 -12.46 0.18 -12.14
N SER A 76 -13.73 0.50 -12.37
CA SER A 76 -14.25 0.88 -13.70
C SER A 76 -13.60 2.16 -14.22
N MET A 77 -13.32 3.13 -13.33
CA MET A 77 -12.62 4.37 -13.69
C MET A 77 -11.21 4.06 -14.22
N LEU A 78 -10.45 3.19 -13.55
CA LEU A 78 -9.12 2.77 -13.98
C LEU A 78 -9.16 1.95 -15.28
N VAL A 79 -10.09 1.00 -15.41
CA VAL A 79 -10.28 0.22 -16.65
C VAL A 79 -10.53 1.14 -17.84
N ASN A 80 -11.43 2.11 -17.68
CA ASN A 80 -11.72 3.08 -18.74
C ASN A 80 -10.55 4.04 -19.02
N HIS A 81 -9.83 4.47 -17.99
CA HIS A 81 -8.72 5.42 -18.13
C HIS A 81 -7.53 4.77 -18.85
N PHE A 82 -7.12 3.58 -18.42
CA PHE A 82 -5.95 2.87 -18.95
C PHE A 82 -6.25 1.94 -20.12
N LYS A 83 -7.52 1.88 -20.59
CA LYS A 83 -7.97 1.02 -21.70
C LYS A 83 -7.60 -0.46 -21.48
N MET A 84 -7.82 -0.94 -20.26
CA MET A 84 -7.55 -2.33 -19.91
C MET A 84 -8.41 -3.29 -20.73
N ARG A 85 -7.94 -4.54 -20.84
CA ARG A 85 -8.60 -5.64 -21.56
C ARG A 85 -10.05 -5.86 -21.14
N THR A 86 -10.88 -6.33 -22.07
CA THR A 86 -12.32 -6.51 -21.90
C THR A 86 -12.71 -7.62 -20.93
N ASP A 87 -11.83 -8.58 -20.71
CA ASP A 87 -12.01 -9.73 -19.82
C ASP A 87 -11.25 -9.59 -18.49
N ILE A 88 -10.81 -8.37 -18.13
CA ILE A 88 -10.20 -8.10 -16.83
C ILE A 88 -11.19 -8.38 -15.70
N GLN A 89 -10.75 -9.10 -14.66
CA GLN A 89 -11.55 -9.21 -13.45
C GLN A 89 -11.36 -7.97 -12.58
N SER A 90 -12.41 -7.17 -12.41
CA SER A 90 -12.33 -5.92 -11.67
C SER A 90 -13.25 -5.90 -10.45
N TYR A 91 -12.72 -5.50 -9.29
CA TYR A 91 -13.45 -5.44 -8.02
C TYR A 91 -13.16 -4.13 -7.29
N HIS A 92 -14.18 -3.56 -6.66
CA HIS A 92 -14.05 -2.41 -5.77
C HIS A 92 -14.55 -2.76 -4.38
N LEU A 93 -13.74 -2.44 -3.37
CA LEU A 93 -13.98 -2.80 -1.99
C LEU A 93 -14.25 -1.55 -1.13
N GLY A 94 -15.45 -1.45 -0.56
CA GLY A 94 -15.90 -0.33 0.27
C GLY A 94 -16.27 -0.72 1.71
N GLY A 95 -16.46 0.28 2.58
CA GLY A 95 -17.06 0.10 3.92
C GLY A 95 -16.25 -0.66 4.98
N MET A 96 -15.01 -1.05 4.69
CA MET A 96 -14.14 -1.83 5.60
C MET A 96 -13.17 -0.98 6.42
N GLY A 97 -13.06 0.32 6.13
CA GLY A 97 -12.12 1.23 6.76
C GLY A 97 -10.67 0.89 6.45
N CYS A 98 -9.79 1.35 7.34
CA CYS A 98 -8.35 1.20 7.17
C CYS A 98 -7.85 -0.26 7.17
N ALA A 99 -8.65 -1.21 7.67
CA ALA A 99 -8.33 -2.64 7.64
C ALA A 99 -8.15 -3.16 6.21
N ASN A 100 -8.81 -2.55 5.23
CA ASN A 100 -8.92 -3.12 3.90
C ASN A 100 -7.57 -3.21 3.18
N GLY A 101 -6.62 -2.34 3.52
CA GLY A 101 -5.25 -2.40 2.99
C GLY A 101 -4.53 -3.70 3.30
N VAL A 102 -4.96 -4.41 4.35
CA VAL A 102 -4.35 -5.66 4.82
C VAL A 102 -5.27 -6.85 4.59
N VAL A 103 -6.57 -6.70 4.86
CA VAL A 103 -7.56 -7.77 4.72
C VAL A 103 -7.80 -8.16 3.25
N ALA A 104 -7.79 -7.20 2.32
CA ALA A 104 -8.02 -7.47 0.89
C ALA A 104 -6.94 -8.39 0.27
N ILE A 105 -5.75 -8.46 0.88
CA ILE A 105 -4.69 -9.38 0.45
C ILE A 105 -5.15 -10.85 0.51
N ASN A 106 -6.07 -11.19 1.42
CA ASN A 106 -6.62 -12.54 1.52
C ASN A 106 -7.50 -12.85 0.30
N LEU A 107 -8.39 -11.92 -0.09
CA LEU A 107 -9.20 -12.03 -1.28
C LEU A 107 -8.34 -12.15 -2.54
N ILE A 108 -7.34 -11.28 -2.68
CA ILE A 108 -6.43 -11.31 -3.83
C ILE A 108 -5.63 -12.60 -3.88
N ARG A 109 -5.21 -13.13 -2.73
CA ARG A 109 -4.56 -14.44 -2.64
C ARG A 109 -5.46 -15.52 -3.20
N ASP A 110 -6.72 -15.55 -2.80
CA ASP A 110 -7.67 -16.59 -3.20
C ASP A 110 -7.98 -16.49 -4.70
N LEU A 111 -8.14 -15.27 -5.23
CA LEU A 111 -8.24 -15.03 -6.68
C LEU A 111 -7.00 -15.53 -7.45
N LEU A 112 -5.80 -15.20 -6.98
CA LEU A 112 -4.54 -15.69 -7.57
C LEU A 112 -4.33 -17.20 -7.36
N GLN A 113 -5.09 -17.87 -6.51
CA GLN A 113 -5.07 -19.32 -6.42
C GLN A 113 -6.05 -19.96 -7.41
N ALA A 114 -7.22 -19.33 -7.58
CA ALA A 114 -8.21 -19.75 -8.57
C ALA A 114 -7.74 -19.52 -10.02
N HIS A 115 -6.88 -18.52 -10.25
CA HIS A 115 -6.39 -18.15 -11.59
C HIS A 115 -4.87 -18.33 -11.70
N PRO A 116 -4.39 -19.46 -12.25
CA PRO A 116 -2.97 -19.70 -12.51
C PRO A 116 -2.38 -18.69 -13.50
N HIS A 117 -1.08 -18.37 -13.34
CA HIS A 117 -0.34 -17.47 -14.24
C HIS A 117 -0.93 -16.05 -14.39
N SER A 118 -1.52 -15.52 -13.32
CA SER A 118 -2.17 -14.21 -13.31
C SER A 118 -1.38 -13.13 -12.57
N ARG A 119 -1.63 -11.89 -12.98
CA ARG A 119 -1.14 -10.64 -12.40
C ARG A 119 -2.32 -9.87 -11.82
N ALA A 120 -2.29 -9.67 -10.50
CA ALA A 120 -3.27 -8.89 -9.77
C ALA A 120 -2.68 -7.56 -9.33
N VAL A 121 -3.34 -6.47 -9.68
CA VAL A 121 -3.03 -5.13 -9.18
C VAL A 121 -4.00 -4.79 -8.06
N PHE A 122 -3.44 -4.35 -6.94
CA PHE A 122 -4.21 -3.80 -5.82
C PHE A 122 -3.94 -2.31 -5.70
N VAL A 123 -4.97 -1.48 -5.87
CA VAL A 123 -4.90 -0.03 -5.68
C VAL A 123 -5.69 0.35 -4.43
N THR A 124 -4.97 0.83 -3.43
CA THR A 124 -5.54 1.40 -2.21
C THR A 124 -5.55 2.91 -2.30
N THR A 125 -6.62 3.56 -1.84
CA THR A 125 -6.64 5.02 -1.72
C THR A 125 -7.58 5.50 -0.62
N GLU A 126 -7.29 6.69 -0.12
CA GLU A 126 -8.18 7.47 0.72
C GLU A 126 -8.57 8.76 0.00
N VAL A 127 -9.89 8.96 -0.15
CA VAL A 127 -10.50 10.16 -0.69
C VAL A 127 -11.20 10.85 0.48
N THR A 128 -10.70 12.03 0.83
CA THR A 128 -11.05 12.72 2.08
C THR A 128 -12.22 13.68 1.93
N THR A 129 -12.46 14.20 0.72
CA THR A 129 -13.54 15.14 0.43
C THR A 129 -14.92 14.72 0.96
N PRO A 130 -15.43 13.49 0.72
CA PRO A 130 -16.75 13.07 1.21
C PRO A 130 -16.78 12.74 2.71
N ALA A 131 -15.60 12.60 3.34
CA ALA A 131 -15.46 12.32 4.76
C ALA A 131 -15.33 13.60 5.61
N TYR A 132 -15.21 14.77 4.98
CA TYR A 132 -15.03 16.04 5.69
C TYR A 132 -16.27 16.41 6.51
N TYR A 133 -16.10 16.41 7.84
CA TYR A 133 -17.18 16.67 8.78
C TYR A 133 -17.30 18.16 9.10
N LYS A 134 -18.52 18.70 9.03
CA LYS A 134 -18.81 20.14 9.21
C LYS A 134 -19.50 20.49 10.53
N GLY A 135 -19.95 19.48 11.28
CA GLY A 135 -20.64 19.70 12.55
C GLY A 135 -19.66 19.94 13.72
N LYS A 136 -20.17 19.81 14.94
CA LYS A 136 -19.43 20.15 16.18
C LYS A 136 -19.12 18.94 17.06
N ASP A 137 -19.51 17.72 16.67
CA ASP A 137 -19.20 16.50 17.41
C ASP A 137 -17.69 16.25 17.43
N ARG A 138 -17.11 16.28 18.63
CA ARG A 138 -15.68 16.04 18.86
C ARG A 138 -15.21 14.69 18.33
N HIS A 139 -16.04 13.65 18.41
CA HIS A 139 -15.70 12.32 17.91
C HIS A 139 -15.58 12.25 16.39
N ARG A 140 -16.23 13.21 15.69
CA ARG A 140 -16.24 13.32 14.23
C ARG A 140 -15.28 14.37 13.69
N LEU A 141 -14.86 15.31 14.54
CA LEU A 141 -13.81 16.29 14.21
C LEU A 141 -12.40 15.68 14.17
N VAL A 142 -12.13 14.65 14.96
CA VAL A 142 -10.79 14.00 14.99
C VAL A 142 -10.36 13.49 13.62
N PRO A 143 -11.21 12.78 12.84
CA PRO A 143 -10.95 12.43 11.44
C PRO A 143 -10.44 13.57 10.56
N ASN A 144 -11.02 14.77 10.65
CA ASN A 144 -10.59 15.92 9.84
C ASN A 144 -9.12 16.30 10.07
N VAL A 145 -8.59 16.02 11.27
CA VAL A 145 -7.21 16.38 11.64
C VAL A 145 -6.24 15.28 11.24
N ILE A 146 -6.63 14.02 11.33
CA ILE A 146 -5.74 12.87 11.13
C ILE A 146 -5.71 12.36 9.69
N PHE A 147 -6.83 12.36 8.98
CA PHE A 147 -6.90 11.75 7.65
C PHE A 147 -6.28 12.64 6.60
N ARG A 148 -5.60 12.01 5.64
CA ARG A 148 -5.02 12.67 4.48
C ARG A 148 -5.31 11.84 3.24
N MET A 149 -5.43 12.52 2.11
CA MET A 149 -5.57 11.88 0.82
C MET A 149 -4.29 11.13 0.46
N GLY A 150 -4.43 10.06 -0.32
CA GLY A 150 -3.27 9.37 -0.86
C GLY A 150 -3.62 8.00 -1.42
N ALA A 151 -2.67 7.37 -2.10
CA ALA A 151 -2.86 6.08 -2.73
C ALA A 151 -1.57 5.27 -2.76
N ALA A 152 -1.73 3.95 -2.79
CA ALA A 152 -0.64 3.01 -3.06
C ALA A 152 -1.13 1.93 -4.01
N ALA A 153 -0.30 1.56 -4.98
CA ALA A 153 -0.55 0.44 -5.88
C ALA A 153 0.51 -0.66 -5.74
N MET A 154 0.07 -1.91 -5.75
CA MET A 154 0.91 -3.09 -5.58
C MET A 154 0.62 -4.13 -6.66
N LEU A 155 1.67 -4.80 -7.15
CA LEU A 155 1.57 -5.96 -8.05
C LEU A 155 1.77 -7.27 -7.29
N LEU A 156 0.74 -8.11 -7.28
CA LEU A 156 0.75 -9.47 -6.74
C LEU A 156 0.61 -10.47 -7.88
N SER A 157 1.35 -11.58 -7.83
CA SER A 157 1.30 -12.56 -8.90
C SER A 157 1.63 -13.98 -8.42
N ASN A 158 1.21 -14.95 -9.21
CA ASN A 158 1.62 -16.35 -9.12
C ASN A 158 2.46 -16.79 -10.34
N VAL A 159 2.79 -15.89 -11.27
CA VAL A 159 3.58 -16.18 -12.47
C VAL A 159 5.00 -16.62 -12.09
N GLY A 160 5.46 -17.69 -12.73
CA GLY A 160 6.74 -18.34 -12.44
C GLY A 160 7.97 -17.45 -12.67
N CYS A 161 7.99 -16.65 -13.74
CA CYS A 161 9.16 -15.85 -14.14
C CYS A 161 9.56 -14.78 -13.11
N TYR A 162 8.62 -14.32 -12.27
CA TYR A 162 8.95 -13.40 -11.19
C TYR A 162 9.71 -14.05 -10.01
N ARG A 163 9.84 -15.39 -10.00
CA ARG A 163 10.60 -16.11 -8.96
C ARG A 163 12.10 -15.79 -9.10
N GLY A 164 12.70 -15.27 -8.04
CA GLY A 164 14.15 -15.07 -7.91
C GLY A 164 14.74 -13.84 -8.62
N HIS A 165 13.99 -13.18 -9.51
CA HIS A 165 14.50 -12.03 -10.27
C HIS A 165 13.80 -10.72 -9.87
N ALA A 166 12.47 -10.66 -10.00
CA ALA A 166 11.72 -9.43 -9.74
C ALA A 166 11.08 -9.37 -8.35
N ALA A 167 10.62 -10.52 -7.81
CA ALA A 167 9.82 -10.55 -6.60
C ALA A 167 10.56 -9.99 -5.38
N LYS A 168 9.89 -9.10 -4.64
CA LYS A 168 10.40 -8.58 -3.37
C LYS A 168 10.06 -9.47 -2.19
N TYR A 169 8.79 -9.91 -2.12
CA TYR A 169 8.29 -10.66 -0.98
C TYR A 169 7.42 -11.84 -1.38
N ILE A 170 7.30 -12.80 -0.47
CA ILE A 170 6.29 -13.87 -0.55
C ILE A 170 5.39 -13.81 0.68
N LEU A 171 4.08 -14.00 0.49
CA LEU A 171 3.18 -14.12 1.62
C LEU A 171 3.37 -15.50 2.27
N GLN A 172 3.80 -15.52 3.53
CA GLN A 172 3.97 -16.76 4.29
C GLN A 172 2.73 -17.11 5.10
N HIS A 173 2.20 -16.14 5.84
CA HIS A 173 1.03 -16.32 6.70
C HIS A 173 0.10 -15.13 6.53
N HIS A 174 -1.18 -15.37 6.72
CA HIS A 174 -2.21 -14.35 6.77
C HIS A 174 -3.29 -14.79 7.74
N GLU A 175 -3.97 -13.83 8.34
CA GLU A 175 -5.09 -14.07 9.23
C GLU A 175 -6.05 -12.88 9.17
N ARG A 176 -7.35 -13.16 9.33
CA ARG A 176 -8.39 -12.14 9.41
C ARG A 176 -9.32 -12.43 10.58
N VAL A 177 -9.55 -11.40 11.39
CA VAL A 177 -10.52 -11.45 12.49
C VAL A 177 -11.57 -10.39 12.26
N HIS A 178 -12.83 -10.75 12.51
CA HIS A 178 -13.95 -9.82 12.52
C HIS A 178 -14.69 -9.94 13.85
N THR A 179 -14.90 -8.82 14.52
CA THR A 179 -15.59 -8.76 15.82
C THR A 179 -16.95 -8.04 15.77
N GLY A 180 -17.52 -7.84 14.58
CA GLY A 180 -18.76 -7.08 14.39
C GLY A 180 -20.05 -7.71 14.88
N GLN A 181 -20.01 -8.93 15.40
CA GLN A 181 -21.09 -9.48 16.21
C GLN A 181 -21.26 -8.72 17.55
N SER A 182 -20.23 -8.02 18.03
CA SER A 182 -20.31 -7.17 19.22
C SER A 182 -20.80 -5.78 18.82
N VAL A 183 -21.87 -5.32 19.46
CA VAL A 183 -22.46 -4.00 19.20
C VAL A 183 -21.44 -2.89 19.47
N GLU A 184 -20.61 -3.06 20.49
CA GLU A 184 -19.54 -2.13 20.85
C GLU A 184 -18.49 -2.02 19.74
N ALA A 185 -18.06 -3.17 19.20
CA ALA A 185 -17.09 -3.22 18.11
C ALA A 185 -17.68 -2.68 16.79
N PHE A 186 -18.93 -3.03 16.50
CA PHE A 186 -19.65 -2.58 15.32
C PHE A 186 -19.82 -1.06 15.31
N ARG A 187 -20.16 -0.46 16.45
CA ARG A 187 -20.38 0.98 16.60
C ARG A 187 -19.10 1.79 16.81
N ALA A 188 -17.96 1.14 17.10
CA ALA A 188 -16.71 1.82 17.43
C ALA A 188 -16.25 2.77 16.31
N ILE A 189 -16.39 2.36 15.05
CA ILE A 189 -16.06 3.18 13.87
C ILE A 189 -17.19 3.06 12.87
N HIS A 190 -17.87 4.17 12.59
CA HIS A 190 -18.95 4.19 11.59
C HIS A 190 -19.01 5.54 10.87
N TYR A 191 -19.59 5.55 9.67
CA TYR A 191 -19.84 6.76 8.90
C TYR A 191 -21.35 7.01 8.84
N GLY A 192 -21.76 8.27 8.95
CA GLY A 192 -23.16 8.65 8.89
C GLY A 192 -23.41 10.04 9.49
N PRO A 193 -24.68 10.48 9.53
CA PRO A 193 -25.05 11.81 10.02
C PRO A 193 -24.89 11.92 11.54
N ASP A 194 -24.60 13.13 12.01
CA ASP A 194 -24.79 13.53 13.40
C ASP A 194 -26.24 13.97 13.67
N GLY A 195 -26.51 14.51 14.87
CA GLY A 195 -27.84 15.01 15.24
C GLY A 195 -28.33 16.22 14.44
N GLU A 196 -27.43 16.93 13.74
CA GLU A 196 -27.73 18.07 12.87
C GLU A 196 -27.76 17.68 11.38
N GLY A 197 -27.57 16.39 11.06
CA GLY A 197 -27.59 15.86 9.70
C GLY A 197 -26.25 15.96 8.96
N PHE A 198 -25.16 16.39 9.60
CA PHE A 198 -23.84 16.43 8.97
C PHE A 198 -23.18 15.06 8.97
N ASN A 199 -22.88 14.55 7.77
CA ASN A 199 -22.15 13.30 7.62
C ASN A 199 -20.69 13.44 8.08
N GLY A 200 -20.20 12.42 8.77
CA GLY A 200 -18.80 12.32 9.15
C GLY A 200 -18.44 10.91 9.61
N ILE A 201 -17.14 10.67 9.80
CA ILE A 201 -16.66 9.45 10.43
C ILE A 201 -16.74 9.63 11.95
N TYR A 202 -17.42 8.75 12.66
CA TYR A 202 -17.42 8.72 14.11
C TYR A 202 -16.33 7.79 14.63
N LEU A 203 -15.49 8.30 15.55
CA LEU A 203 -14.51 7.51 16.29
C LEU A 203 -14.89 7.43 17.77
N GLY A 204 -15.39 6.26 18.18
CA GLY A 204 -15.80 5.98 19.55
C GLY A 204 -14.64 5.96 20.54
N LYS A 205 -14.93 6.22 21.83
CA LYS A 205 -13.93 6.16 22.91
C LYS A 205 -13.35 4.74 23.09
N ASN A 206 -14.10 3.72 22.73
CA ASN A 206 -13.74 2.31 22.84
C ASN A 206 -12.93 1.78 21.64
N VAL A 207 -12.66 2.60 20.61
CA VAL A 207 -11.96 2.16 19.38
C VAL A 207 -10.65 1.45 19.71
N VAL A 208 -9.82 2.01 20.60
CA VAL A 208 -8.54 1.41 20.97
C VAL A 208 -8.73 0.06 21.67
N THR A 209 -9.68 -0.02 22.60
CA THR A 209 -9.98 -1.26 23.33
C THR A 209 -10.47 -2.36 22.39
N GLU A 210 -11.39 -2.03 21.48
CA GLU A 210 -11.94 -2.98 20.51
C GLU A 210 -10.92 -3.42 19.46
N ALA A 211 -10.08 -2.48 19.01
CA ALA A 211 -8.93 -2.75 18.15
C ALA A 211 -7.94 -3.71 18.80
N SER A 212 -7.54 -3.45 20.05
CA SER A 212 -6.66 -4.32 20.83
C SER A 212 -7.28 -5.71 21.04
N ARG A 213 -8.57 -5.80 21.35
CA ARG A 213 -9.29 -7.08 21.50
C ARG A 213 -9.27 -7.89 20.21
N GLY A 214 -9.54 -7.25 19.07
CA GLY A 214 -9.45 -7.87 17.75
C GLY A 214 -8.04 -8.34 17.43
N LEU A 215 -7.03 -7.52 17.72
CA LEU A 215 -5.62 -7.84 17.51
C LEU A 215 -5.19 -9.04 18.37
N THR A 216 -5.52 -9.06 19.66
CA THR A 216 -5.20 -10.20 20.54
C THR A 216 -5.76 -11.51 19.99
N LYS A 217 -6.98 -11.50 19.42
CA LYS A 217 -7.55 -12.70 18.76
C LYS A 217 -6.72 -13.12 17.54
N ALA A 218 -6.33 -12.17 16.68
CA ALA A 218 -5.50 -12.47 15.50
C ALA A 218 -4.12 -13.01 15.92
N MET A 219 -3.50 -12.40 16.94
CA MET A 219 -2.19 -12.81 17.44
C MET A 219 -2.19 -14.21 18.06
N LYS A 220 -3.28 -14.63 18.70
CA LYS A 220 -3.43 -16.01 19.21
C LYS A 220 -3.40 -17.05 18.09
N ILE A 221 -3.91 -16.72 16.90
CA ILE A 221 -3.97 -17.64 15.76
C ILE A 221 -2.65 -17.62 14.98
N ILE A 222 -2.11 -16.42 14.70
CA ILE A 222 -0.91 -16.28 13.87
C ILE A 222 0.39 -16.50 14.66
N GLY A 223 0.38 -16.24 15.96
CA GLY A 223 1.57 -16.34 16.83
C GLY A 223 2.26 -17.69 16.75
N PRO A 224 1.57 -18.82 16.96
CA PRO A 224 2.17 -20.14 16.82
C PRO A 224 2.73 -20.44 15.43
N LYS A 225 2.24 -19.78 14.37
CA LYS A 225 2.75 -19.97 12.99
C LYS A 225 4.04 -19.19 12.77
N VAL A 226 4.21 -18.04 13.43
CA VAL A 226 5.27 -17.05 13.16
C VAL A 226 6.46 -17.18 14.12
N LEU A 227 6.19 -17.53 15.38
CA LEU A 227 7.20 -17.59 16.43
C LEU A 227 8.30 -18.60 16.11
N SER A 228 9.55 -18.24 16.42
CA SER A 228 10.69 -19.13 16.29
C SER A 228 10.56 -20.36 17.20
N LEU A 229 11.28 -21.44 16.86
CA LEU A 229 11.31 -22.64 17.70
C LEU A 229 11.80 -22.35 19.13
N LYS A 230 12.74 -21.41 19.28
CA LYS A 230 13.24 -20.97 20.60
C LYS A 230 12.14 -20.31 21.42
N GLU A 231 11.35 -19.41 20.81
CA GLU A 231 10.24 -18.73 21.49
C GLU A 231 9.13 -19.71 21.87
N LYS A 232 8.81 -20.67 20.99
CA LYS A 232 7.86 -21.75 21.28
C LYS A 232 8.32 -22.62 22.44
N ALA A 233 9.59 -23.01 22.48
CA ALA A 233 10.15 -23.82 23.54
C ALA A 233 10.10 -23.11 24.90
N LYS A 234 10.49 -21.82 24.95
CA LYS A 234 10.38 -20.99 26.17
C LYS A 234 8.93 -20.90 26.67
N PHE A 235 7.99 -20.66 25.77
CA PHE A 235 6.57 -20.62 26.11
C PHE A 235 6.09 -21.94 26.69
N MET A 236 6.36 -23.06 26.00
CA MET A 236 5.98 -24.40 26.45
C MET A 236 6.60 -24.77 27.80
N ALA A 237 7.87 -24.44 28.02
CA ALA A 237 8.53 -24.64 29.31
C ALA A 237 7.84 -23.85 30.43
N SER A 238 7.43 -22.60 30.16
CA SER A 238 6.70 -21.78 31.14
C SER A 238 5.31 -22.34 31.47
N VAL A 239 4.59 -22.87 30.47
CA VAL A 239 3.29 -23.52 30.66
C VAL A 239 3.45 -24.81 31.47
N LEU A 240 4.46 -25.62 31.15
CA LEU A 240 4.72 -26.87 31.85
C LEU A 240 5.14 -26.63 33.31
N SER A 241 6.02 -25.67 33.55
CA SER A 241 6.40 -25.23 34.90
C SER A 241 5.15 -24.84 35.71
N ARG A 242 4.23 -24.06 35.13
CA ARG A 242 3.01 -23.65 35.81
C ARG A 242 2.03 -24.81 36.04
N ARG A 243 2.03 -25.82 35.18
CA ARG A 243 1.23 -27.04 35.35
C ARG A 243 1.78 -27.93 36.48
N ILE A 244 3.10 -27.96 36.67
CA ILE A 244 3.78 -28.78 37.69
C ILE A 244 3.75 -28.08 39.06
N TYR A 245 4.12 -26.80 39.12
CA TYR A 245 4.29 -26.04 40.36
C TYR A 245 3.05 -25.21 40.75
N GLY A 246 2.00 -25.21 39.93
CA GLY A 246 0.76 -24.50 40.20
C GLY A 246 0.96 -22.98 40.36
N PRO A 247 0.13 -22.32 41.20
CA PRO A 247 0.29 -20.89 41.53
C PRO A 247 1.62 -20.53 42.20
N ALA A 248 2.36 -21.52 42.72
CA ALA A 248 3.64 -21.35 43.39
C ALA A 248 4.84 -21.27 42.42
N ALA A 249 4.61 -21.32 41.10
CA ALA A 249 5.63 -21.03 40.12
C ALA A 249 6.14 -19.59 40.31
N THR A 250 7.43 -19.45 40.63
CA THR A 250 8.09 -18.17 40.95
C THR A 250 8.20 -17.21 39.78
N ALA A 251 8.11 -17.70 38.54
CA ALA A 251 8.19 -16.90 37.33
C ALA A 251 6.81 -16.69 36.68
N PRO A 252 6.49 -15.46 36.21
CA PRO A 252 5.26 -15.22 35.46
C PRO A 252 5.25 -16.02 34.14
N LEU A 253 4.06 -16.28 33.61
CA LEU A 253 3.92 -16.95 32.31
C LEU A 253 4.68 -16.17 31.25
N TYR A 254 5.59 -16.85 30.54
CA TYR A 254 6.39 -16.21 29.50
C TYR A 254 5.46 -15.72 28.38
N SER A 255 5.58 -14.43 28.02
CA SER A 255 4.93 -13.90 26.82
C SER A 255 5.95 -13.89 25.68
N PRO A 256 5.75 -14.66 24.60
CA PRO A 256 6.67 -14.68 23.47
C PRO A 256 6.87 -13.30 22.87
N SER A 257 8.12 -12.96 22.54
CA SER A 257 8.42 -11.70 21.85
C SER A 257 8.35 -11.89 20.35
N PHE A 258 7.46 -11.13 19.70
CA PHE A 258 7.33 -11.14 18.24
C PHE A 258 8.57 -10.55 17.56
N SER A 259 9.24 -9.56 18.15
CA SER A 259 10.45 -8.94 17.58
C SER A 259 11.62 -9.91 17.46
N ASN A 260 11.64 -11.00 18.24
CA ASN A 260 12.63 -12.07 18.05
C ASN A 260 12.38 -12.92 16.79
N SER A 261 11.21 -12.78 16.17
CA SER A 261 10.77 -13.58 15.03
C SER A 261 10.36 -12.75 13.82
N ILE A 262 10.22 -11.43 13.96
CA ILE A 262 9.82 -10.48 12.93
C ILE A 262 10.80 -9.32 12.99
N GLN A 263 11.40 -8.98 11.84
CA GLN A 263 12.40 -7.92 11.74
C GLN A 263 11.76 -6.54 11.51
N HIS A 264 10.59 -6.51 10.86
CA HIS A 264 9.92 -5.25 10.51
C HIS A 264 8.42 -5.31 10.78
N PHE A 265 7.88 -4.25 11.38
CA PHE A 265 6.46 -4.12 11.70
C PHE A 265 5.84 -2.96 10.91
N LEU A 266 4.73 -3.24 10.22
CA LEU A 266 3.91 -2.26 9.51
C LEU A 266 2.56 -2.18 10.22
N ILE A 267 2.43 -1.24 11.14
CA ILE A 267 1.22 -1.13 11.96
C ILE A 267 0.40 0.03 11.41
N HIS A 268 -0.85 -0.25 11.04
CA HIS A 268 -1.77 0.82 10.69
C HIS A 268 -1.96 1.74 11.90
N ALA A 269 -1.46 2.97 11.77
CA ALA A 269 -1.63 4.02 12.76
C ALA A 269 -2.92 4.80 12.47
N GLY A 270 -4.01 4.44 13.16
CA GLY A 270 -5.23 5.25 13.14
C GLY A 270 -4.99 6.66 13.69
N GLY A 271 -4.04 6.78 14.63
CA GLY A 271 -3.52 7.99 15.25
C GLY A 271 -2.49 7.61 16.32
N SER A 272 -1.76 8.56 16.90
CA SER A 272 -0.62 8.26 17.79
C SER A 272 -1.01 7.39 18.98
N LYS A 273 -2.15 7.66 19.62
CA LYS A 273 -2.67 6.86 20.74
C LYS A 273 -2.99 5.41 20.36
N VAL A 274 -3.51 5.20 19.15
CA VAL A 274 -3.78 3.85 18.64
C VAL A 274 -2.46 3.12 18.46
N LEU A 275 -1.48 3.76 17.83
CA LEU A 275 -0.16 3.18 17.60
C LEU A 275 0.55 2.82 18.93
N ASP A 276 0.51 3.72 19.91
CA ASP A 276 1.09 3.48 21.24
C ASP A 276 0.39 2.31 21.96
N GLY A 277 -0.94 2.25 21.88
CA GLY A 277 -1.73 1.17 22.47
C GLY A 277 -1.40 -0.20 21.86
N LEU A 278 -1.30 -0.26 20.53
CA LEU A 278 -0.94 -1.49 19.82
C LEU A 278 0.52 -1.88 20.05
N GLY A 279 1.43 -0.91 20.10
CA GLY A 279 2.85 -1.13 20.42
C GLY A 279 3.05 -1.73 21.80
N LYS A 280 2.34 -1.21 22.81
CA LYS A 280 2.32 -1.80 24.17
C LYS A 280 1.74 -3.22 24.17
N ALA A 281 0.63 -3.44 23.46
CA ALA A 281 -0.02 -4.75 23.40
C ALA A 281 0.87 -5.84 22.75
N LEU A 282 1.74 -5.44 21.82
CA LEU A 282 2.67 -6.33 21.11
C LEU A 282 4.09 -6.33 21.72
N VAL A 283 4.34 -5.53 22.76
CA VAL A 283 5.64 -5.35 23.41
C VAL A 283 6.72 -4.92 22.39
N LEU A 284 6.39 -3.92 21.57
CA LEU A 284 7.25 -3.38 20.52
C LEU A 284 8.09 -2.22 21.02
N SER A 285 9.32 -2.13 20.52
CA SER A 285 10.25 -1.04 20.81
C SER A 285 9.92 0.22 20.00
N ASP A 286 10.51 1.36 20.36
CA ASP A 286 10.40 2.57 19.53
C ASP A 286 11.02 2.38 18.14
N TRP A 287 12.07 1.55 18.03
CA TRP A 287 12.62 1.15 16.74
C TRP A 287 11.57 0.42 15.88
N ASP A 288 10.78 -0.48 16.46
CA ASP A 288 9.74 -1.21 15.73
C ASP A 288 8.59 -0.29 15.29
N LEU A 289 8.26 0.71 16.11
CA LEU A 289 7.13 1.64 15.86
C LEU A 289 7.50 2.81 14.94
N GLU A 290 8.77 3.18 14.86
CA GLU A 290 9.22 4.37 14.15
C GLU A 290 8.76 4.46 12.68
N PRO A 291 8.77 3.39 11.86
CA PRO A 291 8.24 3.47 10.50
C PRO A 291 6.77 3.90 10.45
N SER A 292 5.97 3.42 11.40
CA SER A 292 4.55 3.76 11.48
C SER A 292 4.34 5.18 12.03
N ARG A 293 5.21 5.63 12.95
CA ARG A 293 5.22 7.02 13.46
C ARG A 293 5.60 8.02 12.38
N ALA A 294 6.64 7.72 11.60
CA ALA A 294 7.10 8.58 10.52
C ALA A 294 6.03 8.77 9.43
N VAL A 295 5.32 7.70 9.06
CA VAL A 295 4.17 7.79 8.15
C VAL A 295 3.07 8.69 8.72
N LEU A 296 2.68 8.47 9.98
CA LEU A 296 1.65 9.28 10.60
C LEU A 296 2.06 10.77 10.70
N HIS A 297 3.35 11.04 10.94
CA HIS A 297 3.89 12.39 11.02
C HIS A 297 3.89 13.11 9.66
N ASP A 298 4.43 12.47 8.62
CA ASP A 298 4.65 13.12 7.32
C ASP A 298 3.42 13.08 6.42
N TYR A 299 2.66 11.99 6.50
CA TYR A 299 1.56 11.68 5.59
C TYR A 299 0.21 11.57 6.28
N GLY A 300 0.15 11.66 7.60
CA GLY A 300 -1.08 11.45 8.35
C GLY A 300 -1.61 10.02 8.21
N ASN A 301 -2.90 9.87 8.50
CA ASN A 301 -3.62 8.62 8.32
C ASN A 301 -4.16 8.55 6.89
N VAL A 302 -3.48 7.79 6.02
CA VAL A 302 -3.92 7.50 4.65
C VAL A 302 -4.75 6.22 4.59
N SER A 303 -5.46 5.90 5.67
CA SER A 303 -6.41 4.79 5.78
C SER A 303 -5.83 3.45 5.32
N SER A 304 -6.42 2.81 4.31
CA SER A 304 -5.99 1.53 3.74
C SER A 304 -4.59 1.58 3.12
N SER A 305 -4.10 2.76 2.73
CA SER A 305 -2.78 2.95 2.14
C SER A 305 -1.66 3.00 3.19
N THR A 306 -1.96 3.33 4.46
CA THR A 306 -0.96 3.65 5.49
C THR A 306 0.12 2.58 5.66
N THR A 307 -0.26 1.31 5.74
CA THR A 307 0.73 0.22 5.94
C THR A 307 1.65 0.03 4.73
N TRP A 308 1.20 0.41 3.53
CA TRP A 308 2.01 0.37 2.32
C TRP A 308 3.02 1.51 2.32
N TYR A 309 2.66 2.69 2.81
CA TYR A 309 3.60 3.79 3.05
C TYR A 309 4.67 3.37 4.07
N THR A 310 4.27 2.65 5.12
CA THR A 310 5.21 2.10 6.12
C THR A 310 6.17 1.09 5.49
N LEU A 311 5.70 0.25 4.55
CA LEU A 311 6.56 -0.68 3.84
C LEU A 311 7.61 0.07 3.01
N SER A 312 7.22 1.13 2.29
CA SER A 312 8.21 1.94 1.58
C SER A 312 9.17 2.67 2.49
N TYR A 313 8.74 3.11 3.66
CA TYR A 313 9.64 3.70 4.65
C TYR A 313 10.78 2.72 4.97
N ILE A 314 10.45 1.46 5.28
CA ILE A 314 11.48 0.48 5.62
C ILE A 314 12.36 0.14 4.41
N GLU A 315 11.79 0.00 3.21
CA GLU A 315 12.56 -0.20 1.97
C GLU A 315 13.51 0.97 1.68
N SER A 316 13.05 2.20 1.91
CA SER A 316 13.77 3.42 1.54
C SER A 316 14.82 3.82 2.56
N LEU A 317 14.55 3.67 3.86
CA LEU A 317 15.40 4.21 4.92
C LEU A 317 16.19 3.14 5.66
N ARG A 318 15.58 1.97 5.90
CA ARG A 318 16.22 0.89 6.69
C ARG A 318 16.90 -0.17 5.85
N GLY A 319 16.35 -0.43 4.67
CA GLY A 319 16.65 -1.64 3.91
C GLY A 319 15.97 -2.87 4.52
N VAL A 320 15.72 -3.86 3.68
CA VAL A 320 15.17 -5.16 4.07
C VAL A 320 16.04 -6.25 3.49
N GLN A 321 16.55 -7.14 4.34
CA GLN A 321 17.49 -8.18 3.93
C GLN A 321 16.77 -9.44 3.45
N LEU A 322 17.44 -10.23 2.60
CA LEU A 322 16.97 -11.54 2.19
C LEU A 322 16.61 -12.40 3.41
N GLY A 323 15.38 -12.89 3.44
CA GLY A 323 14.87 -13.74 4.50
C GLY A 323 14.21 -13.01 5.66
N ASP A 324 14.35 -11.68 5.75
CA ASP A 324 13.65 -10.87 6.74
C ASP A 324 12.13 -11.09 6.66
N LYS A 325 11.50 -11.14 7.83
CA LYS A 325 10.05 -11.20 7.96
C LYS A 325 9.48 -9.83 8.28
N VAL A 326 8.46 -9.45 7.52
CA VAL A 326 7.70 -8.21 7.67
C VAL A 326 6.27 -8.55 8.10
N MET A 327 5.85 -8.07 9.27
CA MET A 327 4.49 -8.24 9.77
C MET A 327 3.67 -6.99 9.50
N GLN A 328 2.62 -7.13 8.68
CA GLN A 328 1.69 -6.06 8.33
C GLN A 328 0.38 -6.24 9.10
N ILE A 329 -0.06 -5.21 9.81
CA ILE A 329 -1.24 -5.24 10.68
C ILE A 329 -2.16 -4.07 10.30
N GLY A 330 -3.41 -4.38 9.95
CA GLY A 330 -4.43 -3.41 9.60
C GLY A 330 -5.67 -3.56 10.46
N LEU A 331 -6.26 -2.44 10.90
CA LEU A 331 -7.45 -2.40 11.75
C LEU A 331 -8.46 -1.39 11.19
N GLY A 332 -9.75 -1.67 11.31
CA GLY A 332 -10.80 -0.85 10.68
C GLY A 332 -12.19 -1.22 11.15
N SER A 333 -13.23 -0.64 10.55
CA SER A 333 -14.62 -0.76 11.00
C SER A 333 -15.12 -2.21 11.01
N GLY A 334 -15.87 -2.56 12.05
CA GLY A 334 -16.34 -3.92 12.29
C GLY A 334 -16.28 -4.30 13.77
N ILE A 335 -15.15 -4.35 14.48
CA ILE A 335 -13.78 -4.13 14.08
C ILE A 335 -13.27 -5.31 13.23
N LYS A 336 -12.59 -4.99 12.13
CA LYS A 336 -11.84 -5.96 11.33
C LYS A 336 -10.36 -5.80 11.61
N VAL A 337 -9.66 -6.92 11.76
CA VAL A 337 -8.21 -6.98 11.90
C VAL A 337 -7.65 -7.90 10.82
N GLY A 338 -6.71 -7.40 10.04
CA GLY A 338 -5.91 -8.18 9.12
C GLY A 338 -4.47 -8.27 9.62
N VAL A 339 -3.87 -9.45 9.52
CA VAL A 339 -2.44 -9.65 9.76
C VAL A 339 -1.86 -10.43 8.58
N ASN A 340 -0.84 -9.87 7.93
CA ASN A 340 -0.06 -10.56 6.89
C ASN A 340 1.39 -10.67 7.34
N VAL A 341 2.03 -11.80 7.09
CA VAL A 341 3.47 -11.99 7.29
C VAL A 341 4.12 -12.28 5.95
N TRP A 342 4.96 -11.35 5.54
CA TRP A 342 5.72 -11.39 4.31
C TRP A 342 7.16 -11.81 4.61
N LYS A 343 7.77 -12.58 3.70
CA LYS A 343 9.21 -12.87 3.74
C LYS A 343 9.90 -12.26 2.53
N ALA A 344 10.95 -11.49 2.78
CA ALA A 344 11.80 -10.95 1.72
C ALA A 344 12.51 -12.10 1.00
N VAL A 345 12.51 -12.06 -0.34
CA VAL A 345 13.18 -13.06 -1.18
C VAL A 345 14.39 -12.52 -1.92
N ARG A 346 14.79 -11.29 -1.60
CA ARG A 346 16.04 -10.62 -2.01
C ARG A 346 16.30 -9.45 -1.06
N ASP A 347 17.49 -8.86 -1.15
CA ASP A 347 17.79 -7.59 -0.50
C ASP A 347 17.08 -6.44 -1.22
N ILE A 348 16.48 -5.54 -0.45
CA ILE A 348 15.65 -4.43 -0.93
C ILE A 348 16.11 -3.15 -0.26
N ASN A 349 16.56 -2.19 -1.06
CA ASN A 349 16.98 -0.86 -0.62
C ASN A 349 16.38 0.22 -1.56
N ASP A 350 15.20 -0.08 -2.11
CA ASP A 350 14.55 0.77 -3.10
C ASP A 350 14.12 2.09 -2.46
N VAL A 351 14.75 3.18 -2.88
CA VAL A 351 14.39 4.53 -2.39
C VAL A 351 13.16 5.03 -3.13
N HIS A 352 12.10 5.34 -2.40
CA HIS A 352 10.95 6.04 -2.96
C HIS A 352 11.10 7.55 -2.80
N VAL A 353 10.64 8.31 -3.79
CA VAL A 353 10.56 9.79 -3.76
C VAL A 353 9.82 10.36 -2.54
N ALA A 354 8.93 9.57 -1.93
CA ALA A 354 8.17 9.96 -0.74
C ALA A 354 9.03 9.92 0.53
N TRP A 355 10.25 9.41 0.49
CA TRP A 355 11.12 9.33 1.67
C TRP A 355 12.47 9.98 1.43
N GLN A 356 12.69 10.56 0.25
CA GLN A 356 13.95 11.23 -0.09
C GLN A 356 14.25 12.39 0.86
N HIS A 357 13.24 13.13 1.31
CA HIS A 357 13.40 14.24 2.27
C HIS A 357 13.90 13.79 3.65
N ARG A 358 13.80 12.50 3.98
CA ARG A 358 14.33 11.91 5.21
C ARG A 358 15.71 11.27 5.05
N ILE A 359 16.22 11.15 3.82
CA ILE A 359 17.55 10.57 3.57
C ILE A 359 18.59 11.70 3.68
N PRO A 360 19.59 11.58 4.57
CA PRO A 360 20.65 12.57 4.65
C PRO A 360 21.41 12.68 3.31
N PRO A 361 21.79 13.90 2.86
CA PRO A 361 22.46 14.10 1.57
C PRO A 361 23.67 13.20 1.34
N GLU A 362 24.47 12.94 2.38
CA GLU A 362 25.65 12.06 2.32
C GLU A 362 25.33 10.58 2.03
N GLN A 363 24.11 10.12 2.33
CA GLN A 363 23.65 8.75 2.04
C GLN A 363 22.99 8.62 0.67
N CYS A 364 22.48 9.72 0.09
CA CYS A 364 21.94 9.74 -1.27
C CYS A 364 23.02 9.38 -2.31
N LEU A 365 24.23 9.93 -2.18
CA LEU A 365 25.33 9.71 -3.13
C LEU A 365 25.78 8.23 -3.19
N LYS A 366 25.96 7.58 -2.03
CA LYS A 366 26.34 6.16 -1.97
C LYS A 366 25.31 5.21 -2.56
N ARG A 367 24.03 5.57 -2.52
CA ARG A 367 22.95 4.73 -3.06
C ARG A 367 22.76 4.94 -4.56
N ILE A 368 23.00 6.14 -5.10
CA ILE A 368 22.98 6.39 -6.55
C ILE A 368 24.07 5.56 -7.25
N ASP A 369 25.29 5.52 -6.70
CA ASP A 369 26.39 4.71 -7.26
C ASP A 369 26.07 3.21 -7.27
N GLY A 370 25.42 2.69 -6.22
CA GLY A 370 24.97 1.29 -6.16
C GLY A 370 23.78 0.96 -7.09
N THR A 371 23.02 1.97 -7.50
CA THR A 371 21.88 1.80 -8.43
C THR A 371 22.35 1.80 -9.89
N LEU A 372 23.36 2.62 -10.22
CA LEU A 372 24.07 2.58 -11.51
C LEU A 372 24.76 1.23 -11.73
N GLN A 373 25.43 0.68 -10.72
CA GLN A 373 26.04 -0.66 -10.81
C GLN A 373 25.02 -1.81 -10.93
N ARG A 374 23.81 -1.69 -10.36
CA ARG A 374 22.75 -2.71 -10.51
C ARG A 374 22.00 -2.64 -11.82
N GLN A 375 21.88 -1.47 -12.44
CA GLN A 375 21.27 -1.35 -13.78
C GLN A 375 22.12 -2.05 -14.84
N GLU A 376 23.43 -2.18 -14.66
CA GLU A 376 24.31 -2.95 -15.56
C GLU A 376 24.20 -4.48 -15.39
N GLN A 377 23.65 -4.99 -14.28
CA GLN A 377 23.62 -6.44 -14.00
C GLN A 377 22.28 -7.15 -14.29
N PHE A 378 21.25 -6.45 -14.77
CA PHE A 378 19.96 -7.05 -15.12
C PHE A 378 19.50 -6.68 -16.54
N VAL A 379 20.40 -6.86 -17.51
CA VAL A 379 20.00 -7.07 -18.90
C VAL A 379 20.80 -8.24 -19.46
N ASP A 380 20.27 -9.47 -19.31
CA ASP A 380 20.68 -10.55 -20.21
C ASP A 380 20.07 -10.27 -21.59
N VAL A 381 20.84 -9.53 -22.40
CA VAL A 381 20.48 -9.10 -23.75
C VAL A 381 20.43 -10.29 -24.74
N SER A 382 20.73 -11.53 -24.32
CA SER A 382 20.80 -12.68 -25.23
C SER A 382 19.44 -13.13 -25.75
N CYS A 383 18.33 -12.76 -25.10
CA CYS A 383 16.97 -13.12 -25.53
C CYS A 383 16.27 -12.05 -26.41
N LEU A 384 16.82 -10.84 -26.51
CA LEU A 384 16.23 -9.72 -27.29
C LEU A 384 16.77 -9.59 -28.72
N SER A 385 17.79 -10.39 -29.11
CA SER A 385 18.43 -10.30 -30.42
C SER A 385 17.67 -10.99 -31.58
N ARG A 386 16.55 -11.68 -31.31
CA ARG A 386 15.79 -12.43 -32.33
C ARG A 386 14.51 -11.76 -32.85
N ILE A 387 14.07 -10.63 -32.29
CA ILE A 387 12.76 -10.04 -32.64
C ILE A 387 12.86 -8.62 -33.26
N TYR A 388 14.04 -7.97 -33.26
CA TYR A 388 14.21 -6.61 -33.82
C TYR A 388 15.31 -6.49 -34.88
N ARG A 389 15.43 -7.45 -35.79
CA ARG A 389 16.06 -7.20 -37.10
C ARG A 389 14.96 -7.23 -38.16
N VAL A 390 14.91 -6.15 -38.95
CA VAL A 390 14.00 -5.83 -40.08
C VAL A 390 12.88 -4.88 -39.67
N ARG A 391 13.16 -3.56 -39.69
CA ARG A 391 12.24 -2.46 -40.13
C ARG A 391 12.66 -1.02 -39.75
N SER A 392 13.95 -0.70 -39.57
CA SER A 392 14.35 0.70 -39.28
C SER A 392 15.35 1.34 -40.27
N LEU A 393 16.01 0.56 -41.14
CA LEU A 393 17.01 1.12 -42.06
C LEU A 393 16.45 1.65 -43.40
N ILE A 394 15.21 1.32 -43.77
CA ILE A 394 14.65 1.73 -45.07
C ILE A 394 13.90 3.07 -44.97
N THR A 395 13.35 3.41 -43.81
CA THR A 395 12.48 4.59 -43.67
C THR A 395 13.27 5.89 -43.45
N PHE A 396 14.48 5.82 -42.91
CA PHE A 396 15.31 7.02 -42.66
C PHE A 396 16.08 7.50 -43.90
N GLY A 397 16.43 6.60 -44.82
CA GLY A 397 17.16 6.95 -46.05
C GLY A 397 16.29 7.67 -47.10
N LEU A 398 15.00 7.33 -47.19
CA LEU A 398 14.09 7.88 -48.20
C LEU A 398 13.66 9.33 -47.91
N VAL A 399 13.61 9.74 -46.64
CA VAL A 399 13.22 11.10 -46.24
C VAL A 399 14.32 12.12 -46.55
N ILE A 400 15.59 11.72 -46.41
CA ILE A 400 16.74 12.60 -46.67
C ILE A 400 16.94 12.79 -48.19
N ILE A 401 16.66 11.78 -49.01
CA ILE A 401 16.78 11.88 -50.47
C ILE A 401 15.66 12.75 -51.07
N LEU A 402 14.43 12.72 -50.52
CA LEU A 402 13.35 13.59 -50.99
C LEU A 402 13.57 15.08 -50.65
N MET A 403 14.20 15.38 -49.51
CA MET A 403 14.51 16.77 -49.12
C MET A 403 15.63 17.40 -49.96
N LEU A 404 16.55 16.61 -50.50
CA LEU A 404 17.66 17.10 -51.32
C LEU A 404 17.27 17.33 -52.79
N LEU A 405 16.15 16.76 -53.26
CA LEU A 405 15.66 16.92 -54.63
C LEU A 405 14.74 18.13 -54.85
N THR A 406 14.33 18.84 -53.80
CA THR A 406 13.44 20.01 -53.91
C THR A 406 14.15 21.38 -53.90
N PHE A 407 15.49 21.42 -53.96
CA PHE A 407 16.26 22.66 -53.78
C PHE A 407 17.06 23.16 -55.00
N THR A 408 16.79 22.68 -56.21
CA THR A 408 17.36 23.25 -57.43
C THR A 408 16.28 23.43 -58.50
N TRP A 409 16.31 24.59 -59.18
CA TRP A 409 15.35 25.14 -60.17
C TRP A 409 14.11 25.84 -59.57
N THR A 410 13.82 27.14 -59.77
CA THR A 410 14.16 28.15 -60.78
C THR A 410 13.91 29.59 -60.24
N SER A 411 14.73 30.56 -60.66
CA SER A 411 14.43 32.01 -60.79
C SER A 411 14.43 32.35 -62.30
N PRO A 412 14.08 33.56 -62.83
CA PRO A 412 13.60 34.82 -62.22
C PRO A 412 12.45 35.57 -62.98
N GLY A 413 11.95 36.67 -62.40
CA GLY A 413 11.29 37.81 -63.08
C GLY A 413 9.86 38.11 -62.58
N MET A 414 9.29 39.32 -62.57
CA MET A 414 9.73 40.68 -62.87
C MET A 414 8.49 41.62 -62.60
N LEU A 415 8.70 42.82 -62.03
CA LEU A 415 7.91 44.08 -62.10
C LEU A 415 6.46 44.24 -61.56
N LEU A 416 6.32 45.33 -60.77
CA LEU A 416 5.26 46.38 -60.72
C LEU A 416 3.77 45.97 -60.71
N LYS A 417 3.06 46.25 -59.61
CA LYS A 417 2.36 47.51 -59.28
C LYS A 417 1.74 47.42 -57.88
#